data_AF-A0A662MIJ3-F1
#
_entry.id   AF-A0A662MIJ3-F1
#
_cell.length_a   1.000
_cell.length_b   1.000
_cell.length_c   1.000
_cell.angle_alpha   90.00
_cell.angle_beta   90.00
_cell.angle_gamma   90.00
#
_symmetry.space_group_name_H-M   'P 1'
#
loop_
_entity.id
_entity.type
_entity.pdbx_description
1 polymer ?
#
loop_
_entity_poly.entity_id
_entity_poly.type
_entity_poly.pdbx_seq_one_letter_code
_entity_poly.pdbx_strand_id
1 'polypeptide(L)'
;MISPKLLLAMCLAIPSVALIFSGGQDTGAIPPSILLDVPYHVQLDSGYAGEASLEMVFDFWGEDINQREIRNVTGTVVDSSEPEDLVRAAHFSYESRARLNPTQSGYP
;
A
#
# COMPACT_ATOMS: atom_id res chain seq x y z
N MET A 1 -25.77 2.62 30.32
CA MET A 1 -25.83 4.09 30.46
C MET A 1 -24.41 4.60 30.66
N ILE A 2 -23.80 5.13 29.61
CA ILE A 2 -22.41 5.63 29.62
C ILE A 2 -22.40 6.97 30.36
N SER A 3 -21.49 7.14 31.33
CA SER A 3 -21.42 8.37 32.11
C SER A 3 -20.80 9.49 31.26
N PRO A 4 -21.24 10.76 31.43
CA PRO A 4 -20.74 11.89 30.63
C PRO A 4 -19.23 12.13 30.80
N LYS A 5 -18.63 11.62 31.89
CA LYS A 5 -17.18 11.64 32.13
C LYS A 5 -16.43 10.61 31.28
N LEU A 6 -17.06 9.47 30.96
CA LEU A 6 -16.48 8.44 30.08
C LEU A 6 -16.51 8.88 28.60
N LEU A 7 -17.55 9.62 28.20
CA LEU A 7 -17.67 10.19 26.85
C LEU A 7 -16.60 11.26 26.59
N LEU A 8 -16.35 12.12 27.58
CA LEU A 8 -15.33 13.18 27.49
C LEU A 8 -13.90 12.62 27.46
N ALA A 9 -13.64 11.52 28.15
CA ALA A 9 -12.35 10.83 28.12
C ALA A 9 -12.07 10.12 26.77
N MET A 10 -13.11 9.62 26.10
CA MET A 10 -12.98 8.98 24.79
C MET A 10 -12.69 10.00 23.66
N CYS A 11 -13.21 11.23 23.79
CA CYS A 11 -12.94 12.31 22.83
C CYS A 11 -11.55 12.96 22.98
N LEU A 12 -10.89 12.80 24.13
CA LEU A 12 -9.56 13.39 24.39
C LEU A 12 -8.38 12.44 24.12
N ALA A 13 -8.66 11.19 23.71
CA ALA A 13 -7.65 10.21 23.33
C ALA A 13 -7.30 10.22 21.82
N ILE A 14 -7.73 11.25 21.08
CA ILE A 14 -7.28 11.48 19.70
C ILE A 14 -6.68 12.89 19.63
N PRO A 15 -5.39 13.04 19.97
CA PRO A 15 -4.61 14.03 19.24
C PRO A 15 -3.18 13.54 18.99
N SER A 16 -3.00 12.37 18.37
CA SER A 16 -1.69 11.96 17.86
C SER A 16 -1.68 11.51 16.39
N VAL A 17 -2.84 11.47 15.73
CA VAL A 17 -2.93 11.41 14.26
C VAL A 17 -3.34 12.78 13.72
N ALA A 18 -2.59 13.79 14.13
CA ALA A 18 -2.42 15.00 13.34
C ALA A 18 -0.92 15.22 13.25
N LEU A 19 -0.23 14.23 12.66
CA LEU A 19 1.10 14.45 12.14
C LEU A 19 0.90 15.46 11.01
N ILE A 20 1.20 16.70 11.38
CA ILE A 20 1.18 17.90 10.57
C ILE A 20 1.87 17.58 9.24
N PHE A 21 1.09 17.42 8.17
CA PHE A 21 1.59 17.72 6.84
C PHE A 21 1.84 19.22 6.82
N SER A 22 3.03 19.63 7.26
CA SER A 22 3.59 20.91 6.87
C SER A 22 3.87 20.77 5.38
N GLY A 23 2.84 20.98 4.56
CA GLY A 23 3.01 21.16 3.13
C GLY A 23 3.91 22.36 2.94
N GLY A 24 5.20 22.10 2.72
CA GLY A 24 6.10 23.08 2.15
C GLY A 24 5.41 23.64 0.91
N GLN A 25 5.15 24.94 0.91
CA GLN A 25 4.64 25.63 -0.27
C GLN A 25 5.80 25.72 -1.26
N ASP A 26 6.06 24.64 -1.98
CA ASP A 26 6.86 24.68 -3.18
C ASP A 26 6.04 25.46 -4.22
N THR A 27 6.38 26.73 -4.43
CA THR A 27 5.82 27.57 -5.51
C THR A 27 6.33 27.16 -6.90
N GLY A 28 6.80 25.93 -7.06
CA GLY A 28 7.03 25.32 -8.36
C GLY A 28 5.68 24.89 -8.92
N ALA A 29 5.38 25.26 -10.16
CA ALA A 29 4.19 24.78 -10.85
C ALA A 29 4.06 23.27 -10.63
N ILE A 30 2.93 22.83 -10.06
CA ILE A 30 2.57 21.41 -9.97
C ILE A 30 2.68 20.90 -11.42
N PRO A 31 3.61 19.98 -11.74
CA PRO A 31 3.66 19.41 -13.07
C PRO A 31 2.25 18.90 -13.39
N PRO A 32 1.71 19.12 -14.60
CA PRO A 32 0.34 18.76 -14.93
C PRO A 32 0.11 17.36 -14.39
N SER A 33 -0.73 17.27 -13.35
CA SER A 33 -0.88 16.05 -12.56
C SER A 33 -1.06 14.93 -13.55
N ILE A 34 -0.15 13.96 -13.55
CA ILE A 34 -0.32 12.77 -14.39
C ILE A 34 -1.56 12.10 -13.83
N LEU A 35 -2.68 12.31 -14.52
CA LEU A 35 -3.94 11.63 -14.24
C LEU A 35 -3.75 10.22 -14.77
N LEU A 36 -3.17 9.35 -13.94
CA LEU A 36 -3.15 7.92 -14.19
C LEU A 36 -4.56 7.41 -13.89
N ASP A 37 -5.23 6.88 -14.90
CA ASP A 37 -6.48 6.17 -14.74
C ASP A 37 -6.19 4.76 -14.18
N VAL A 38 -5.74 4.73 -12.92
CA VAL A 38 -5.37 3.49 -12.23
C VAL A 38 -6.66 2.78 -11.81
N PRO A 39 -6.84 1.49 -12.19
CA PRO A 39 -7.94 0.68 -11.71
C PRO A 39 -7.98 0.67 -10.18
N TYR A 40 -9.15 0.90 -9.59
CA TYR A 40 -9.31 0.89 -8.15
C TYR A 40 -9.70 -0.50 -7.65
N HIS A 41 -8.84 -1.07 -6.80
CA HIS A 41 -9.08 -2.36 -6.15
C HIS A 41 -9.18 -2.20 -4.64
N VAL A 42 -10.24 -2.74 -4.03
CA VAL A 42 -10.48 -2.69 -2.59
C VAL A 42 -9.84 -3.89 -1.90
N GLN A 43 -9.19 -3.68 -0.76
CA GLN A 43 -8.61 -4.77 0.03
C GLN A 43 -9.66 -5.81 0.44
N LEU A 44 -9.32 -7.10 0.29
CA LEU A 44 -10.22 -8.21 0.63
C LEU A 44 -10.57 -8.25 2.13
N ASP A 45 -9.61 -7.94 3.00
CA ASP A 45 -9.80 -7.77 4.44
C ASP A 45 -8.77 -6.80 5.02
N SER A 46 -8.75 -6.62 6.36
CA SER A 46 -7.87 -5.68 7.06
C SER A 46 -6.37 -5.88 6.82
N GLY A 47 -5.93 -7.08 6.42
CA GLY A 47 -4.53 -7.39 6.17
C GLY A 47 -4.10 -7.23 4.70
N TYR A 48 -5.02 -6.99 3.75
CA TYR A 48 -4.71 -7.00 2.31
C TYR A 48 -4.36 -5.62 1.71
N ALA A 49 -4.03 -4.62 2.53
CA ALA A 49 -3.79 -3.27 2.02
C ALA A 49 -2.60 -3.21 1.04
N GLY A 50 -1.55 -3.98 1.31
CA GLY A 50 -0.36 -4.05 0.44
C GLY A 50 -0.68 -4.76 -0.89
N GLU A 51 -1.43 -5.85 -0.82
CA GLU A 51 -1.83 -6.66 -1.96
C GLU A 51 -2.80 -5.92 -2.86
N ALA A 52 -3.79 -5.22 -2.31
CA ALA A 52 -4.69 -4.35 -3.06
C ALA A 52 -3.91 -3.22 -3.76
N SER A 53 -2.93 -2.63 -3.06
CA SER A 53 -2.06 -1.62 -3.65
C SER A 53 -1.25 -2.19 -4.82
N LEU A 54 -0.77 -3.43 -4.70
CA LEU A 54 0.05 -4.06 -5.73
C LEU A 54 -0.79 -4.57 -6.91
N GLU A 55 -2.01 -5.06 -6.68
CA GLU A 55 -2.99 -5.41 -7.72
C GLU A 55 -3.32 -4.19 -8.60
N MET A 56 -3.57 -3.02 -8.00
CA MET A 56 -3.77 -1.77 -8.76
C MET A 56 -2.57 -1.43 -9.66
N VAL A 57 -1.34 -1.67 -9.19
CA VAL A 57 -0.12 -1.43 -9.98
C VAL A 57 0.03 -2.45 -11.11
N PHE A 58 -0.28 -3.71 -10.85
CA PHE A 58 -0.20 -4.78 -11.84
C PHE A 58 -1.26 -4.63 -12.92
N ASP A 59 -2.51 -4.35 -12.55
CA ASP A 59 -3.61 -4.12 -13.51
C ASP A 59 -3.34 -2.86 -14.36
N PHE A 60 -2.73 -1.82 -13.79
CA PHE A 60 -2.40 -0.63 -14.56
C PHE A 60 -1.29 -0.84 -15.61
N TRP A 61 -0.25 -1.62 -15.29
CA TRP A 61 0.91 -1.79 -16.18
C TRP A 61 0.94 -3.12 -16.95
N GLY A 62 0.10 -4.09 -16.60
CA GLY A 62 0.20 -5.46 -17.10
C GLY A 62 -1.07 -6.29 -16.89
N GLU A 63 -0.93 -7.45 -16.25
CA GLU A 63 -2.04 -8.38 -15.97
C GLU A 63 -2.68 -8.08 -14.62
N ASP A 64 -3.99 -8.21 -14.55
CA ASP A 64 -4.76 -8.20 -13.31
C ASP A 64 -4.46 -9.48 -12.49
N ILE A 65 -3.51 -9.36 -11.56
CA ILE A 65 -3.11 -10.44 -10.64
C ILE A 65 -3.83 -10.23 -9.32
N ASN A 66 -4.73 -11.16 -8.98
CA ASN A 66 -5.57 -11.01 -7.81
C ASN A 66 -4.79 -11.01 -6.48
N GLN A 67 -5.33 -10.33 -5.47
CA GLN A 67 -4.70 -10.17 -4.15
C GLN A 67 -4.31 -11.50 -3.46
N ARG A 68 -5.00 -12.61 -3.73
CA ARG A 68 -4.68 -13.92 -3.11
C ARG A 68 -3.42 -14.53 -3.71
N GLU A 69 -3.20 -14.35 -5.00
CA GLU A 69 -1.98 -14.77 -5.67
C GLU A 69 -0.78 -13.94 -5.20
N ILE A 70 -0.97 -12.63 -5.05
CA ILE A 70 0.04 -11.75 -4.46
C ILE A 70 0.38 -12.21 -3.04
N ARG A 71 -0.65 -12.41 -2.20
CA ARG A 71 -0.50 -12.89 -0.82
C ARG A 71 0.25 -14.22 -0.73
N ASN A 72 0.03 -15.12 -1.68
CA ASN A 72 0.71 -16.41 -1.73
C ASN A 72 2.23 -16.25 -1.94
N VAL A 73 2.65 -15.20 -2.65
CA VAL A 73 4.07 -14.89 -2.89
C VAL A 73 4.68 -14.06 -1.75
N THR A 74 3.91 -13.14 -1.15
CA THR A 74 4.38 -12.38 0.02
C THR A 74 4.56 -13.29 1.24
N GLY A 75 3.75 -14.36 1.35
CA GLY A 75 3.85 -15.35 2.42
C GLY A 75 3.23 -14.88 3.73
N THR A 76 2.42 -13.82 3.70
CA THR A 76 1.81 -13.23 4.89
C THR A 76 0.63 -14.06 5.39
N VAL A 77 0.63 -14.42 6.67
CA VAL A 77 -0.33 -15.40 7.22
C VAL A 77 -1.46 -14.76 8.03
N VAL A 78 -1.22 -13.63 8.71
CA VAL A 78 -2.17 -13.09 9.70
C VAL A 78 -2.39 -11.59 9.61
N ASP A 79 -1.36 -10.81 9.29
CA ASP A 79 -1.44 -9.35 9.32
C ASP A 79 -1.25 -8.75 7.91
N SER A 80 -0.62 -7.58 7.85
CA SER A 80 -0.18 -6.92 6.62
C SER A 80 1.10 -7.53 6.08
N SER A 81 1.26 -7.52 4.77
CA SER A 81 2.54 -7.81 4.14
C SER A 81 3.60 -6.79 4.55
N GLU A 82 4.80 -7.26 4.88
CA GLU A 82 5.95 -6.38 5.06
C GLU A 82 6.36 -5.76 3.71
N PRO A 83 6.87 -4.52 3.68
CA PRO A 83 7.26 -3.86 2.44
C PRO A 83 8.26 -4.68 1.60
N GLU A 84 9.23 -5.35 2.24
CA GLU A 84 10.20 -6.22 1.56
C GLU A 84 9.55 -7.41 0.86
N ASP A 85 8.47 -7.97 1.42
CA ASP A 85 7.73 -9.07 0.84
C ASP A 85 6.94 -8.61 -0.39
N LEU A 86 6.37 -7.40 -0.32
CA LEU A 86 5.69 -6.77 -1.46
C LEU A 86 6.66 -6.43 -2.59
N VAL A 87 7.86 -5.95 -2.27
CA VAL A 87 8.93 -5.71 -3.26
C VAL A 87 9.34 -7.04 -3.91
N ARG A 88 9.51 -8.10 -3.11
CA ARG A 88 9.80 -9.44 -3.64
C ARG A 88 8.67 -9.94 -4.54
N ALA A 89 7.41 -9.78 -4.15
CA ALA A 89 6.26 -10.14 -4.99
C ALA A 89 6.23 -9.33 -6.29
N ALA A 90 6.51 -8.01 -6.22
CA ALA A 90 6.63 -7.14 -7.39
C ALA A 90 7.74 -7.59 -8.35
N HIS A 91 8.85 -8.15 -7.83
CA HIS A 91 9.94 -8.69 -8.63
C HIS A 91 9.57 -9.93 -9.45
N PHE A 92 8.54 -10.68 -9.04
CA PHE A 92 8.06 -11.84 -9.77
C PHE A 92 6.96 -11.53 -10.80
N SER A 93 6.50 -10.28 -10.87
CA SER A 93 5.50 -9.86 -11.87
C SER A 93 6.05 -9.94 -13.29
N TYR A 94 5.14 -10.15 -14.26
CA TYR A 94 5.47 -10.25 -15.69
C TYR A 94 6.24 -9.02 -16.21
N GLU A 95 5.91 -7.83 -15.68
CA GLU A 95 6.55 -6.55 -16.02
C GLU A 95 7.89 -6.32 -15.29
N SER A 96 8.22 -7.16 -14.30
CA SER A 96 9.48 -7.00 -13.60
C SER A 96 10.67 -7.46 -14.45
N ARG A 97 11.50 -6.51 -14.86
CA ARG A 97 12.81 -6.79 -15.49
C ARG A 97 13.79 -7.46 -14.52
N ALA A 98 13.43 -7.60 -13.23
CA ALA A 98 14.24 -8.27 -12.22
C ALA A 98 14.46 -9.75 -12.51
N ARG A 99 13.50 -10.44 -13.13
CA ARG A 99 13.67 -11.84 -13.58
C ARG A 99 14.86 -12.00 -14.55
N LEU A 100 15.27 -10.93 -15.23
CA LEU A 100 16.40 -10.89 -16.17
C LEU A 100 17.60 -10.10 -15.62
N ASN A 101 17.51 -9.56 -14.40
CA ASN A 101 18.57 -8.79 -13.79
C ASN A 101 19.20 -9.55 -12.61
N PRO A 102 20.35 -10.21 -12.80
CA PRO A 102 20.99 -11.02 -11.77
C PRO A 102 21.52 -10.19 -10.58
N THR A 103 21.49 -8.86 -10.65
CA THR A 103 21.88 -7.99 -9.53
C THR A 103 20.74 -7.64 -8.59
N GLN A 104 19.49 -7.98 -8.94
CA GLN A 104 18.29 -7.82 -8.11
C GLN A 104 17.89 -9.14 -7.47
N SER A 105 18.86 -9.89 -6.94
CA SER A 105 18.55 -10.91 -5.94
C SER A 105 17.76 -10.22 -4.84
N GLY A 106 16.56 -10.72 -4.54
CA GLY A 106 15.80 -10.28 -3.37
C GLY A 106 16.73 -10.16 -2.17
N TYR A 107 16.53 -9.11 -1.37
CA TYR A 107 17.36 -8.82 -0.20
C TYR A 107 17.57 -10.10 0.65
N PRO A 108 18.78 -10.27 1.23
CA PRO A 108 19.18 -11.49 1.93
C PRO A 108 18.25 -11.88 3.09
#